data_AF-A0A0F8ZMZ1-F1
#
_entry.id   AF-A0A0F8ZMZ1-F1
#
_cell.length_a   1.000
_cell.length_b   1.000
_cell.length_c   1.000
_cell.angle_alpha   90.00
_cell.angle_beta   90.00
_cell.angle_gamma   90.00
#
_symmetry.space_group_name_H-M   'P 1'
#
loop_
_entity.id
_entity.type
_entity.pdbx_description
1 polymer ?
#
loop_
_entity_poly.entity_id
_entity_poly.type
_entity_poly.pdbx_seq_one_letter_code
_entity_poly.pdbx_strand_id
1 'polypeptide(L)' 'VPQIFINDEHIGGCDDMMAIEAQGKLDAKLNA' A
#
# COMPACT_ATOMS: atom_id res chain seq x y z
N VAL A 1 -3.84 -10.54 10.12
CA VAL A 1 -3.00 -10.04 9.00
C VAL A 1 -2.08 -8.95 9.52
N PRO A 2 -0.90 -8.72 8.93
CA PRO A 2 -0.07 -7.57 9.28
C PRO A 2 -0.80 -6.27 8.95
N GLN A 3 -0.52 -5.21 9.70
CA GLN A 3 -0.98 -3.86 9.37
C GLN A 3 0.12 -3.12 8.63
N ILE A 4 -0.15 -2.72 7.38
CA ILE A 4 0.78 -2.03 6.50
C ILE A 4 0.46 -0.53 6.52
N PHE A 5 1.51 0.27 6.66
CA PHE A 5 1.45 1.72 6.60
C PHE A 5 2.49 2.25 5.61
N ILE A 6 2.16 3.31 4.88
CA ILE A 6 3.06 4.05 4.00
C ILE A 6 2.89 5.53 4.33
N ASN A 7 3.96 6.25 4.68
CA ASN A 7 3.91 7.68 5.03
C ASN A 7 2.80 8.02 6.05
N ASP A 8 2.71 7.24 7.13
CA ASP A 8 1.66 7.31 8.16
C ASP A 8 0.22 7.02 7.68
N GLU A 9 0.00 6.73 6.40
CA GLU A 9 -1.28 6.28 5.85
C GLU A 9 -1.47 4.78 6.11
N HIS A 10 -2.60 4.41 6.71
CA HIS A 10 -2.97 3.01 6.86
C HIS A 10 -3.44 2.42 5.53
N ILE A 11 -2.75 1.39 5.05
CA ILE A 11 -3.00 0.75 3.77
C ILE A 11 -3.87 -0.51 3.91
N GLY A 12 -3.77 -1.21 5.05
CA GLY A 12 -4.47 -2.47 5.28
C GLY A 12 -3.50 -3.64 5.44
N GLY A 13 -3.87 -4.81 4.92
CA GLY A 13 -3.05 -6.02 4.95
C GLY A 13 -2.17 -6.22 3.72
N CYS A 14 -1.54 -7.40 3.65
CA CYS A 14 -0.75 -7.81 2.48
C CYS A 14 -1.58 -7.77 1.19
N ASP A 15 -2.81 -8.30 1.23
CA ASP A 15 -3.70 -8.35 0.06
C ASP A 15 -4.06 -6.95 -0.46
N ASP A 16 -4.26 -5.98 0.44
CA ASP A 16 -4.55 -4.59 0.09
C ASP A 16 -3.34 -3.92 -0.58
N MET A 17 -2.13 -4.15 -0.06
CA MET A 17 -0.89 -3.66 -0.65
C MET A 17 -0.65 -4.25 -2.04
N MET A 18 -0.86 -5.57 -2.22
CA MET A 18 -0.79 -6.24 -3.51
C MET A 18 -1.86 -5.74 -4.49
N ALA A 19 -3.07 -5.43 -4.02
CA ALA A 19 -4.13 -4.87 -4.85
C ALA A 19 -3.80 -3.45 -5.37
N ILE A 20 -3.09 -2.65 -4.57
CA ILE A 20 -2.58 -1.34 -4.98
C ILE A 20 -1.45 -1.47 -6.00
N GLU A 21 -0.55 -2.43 -5.81
CA GLU A 21 0.51 -2.76 -6.78
C GLU A 21 -0.09 -3.21 -8.12
N ALA A 22 -1.07 -4.11 -8.11
CA ALA A 22 -1.77 -4.58 -9.31
C ALA A 22 -2.49 -3.44 -10.07
N GLN A 23 -2.83 -2.35 -9.40
CA GLN A 23 -3.40 -1.14 -10.00
C GLN A 23 -2.34 -0.15 -10.50
N GLY A 24 -1.05 -0.43 -10.31
CA GLY A 24 0.05 0.48 -10.67
C GLY A 24 0.12 1.75 -9.80
N LYS A 25 -0.47 1.72 -8.59
CA LYS A 25 -0.57 2.89 -7.70
C LYS A 25 0.46 2.89 -6.56
N LEU A 26 1.18 1.78 -6.36
CA LEU A 26 2.10 1.62 -5.24
C LEU A 26 3.27 2.61 -5.32
N ASP A 27 3.89 2.75 -6.49
CA ASP A 27 5.02 3.68 -6.69
C ASP A 27 4.65 5.13 -6.39
N ALA A 28 3.43 5.55 -6.72
CA ALA A 28 2.95 6.90 -6.41
C ALA A 28 2.84 7.12 -4.89
N LYS A 29 2.44 6.09 -4.12
CA LYS A 29 2.38 6.16 -2.66
C LYS A 29 3.76 6.17 -2.02
N LEU A 30 4.72 5.42 -2.58
CA LEU A 30 6.09 5.33 -2.06
C LEU A 30 6.93 6.60 -2.31
N ASN A 31 6.60 7.36 -3.37
CA ASN A 31 7.30 8.58 -3.74
C ASN A 31 6.57 9.87 -3.32
N ALA A 32 5.47 9.74 -2.57
CA ALA A 32 4.71 10.86 -2.03
C ALA A 32 5.41 11.54 -0.85
#